data_AF-A0A923TD90-F1
#
_entry.id   AF-A0A923TD90-F1
#
_cell.length_a   1.000
_cell.length_b   1.000
_cell.length_c   1.000
_cell.angle_alpha   90.00
_cell.angle_beta   90.00
_cell.angle_gamma   90.00
#
_symmetry.space_group_name_H-M   'P 1'
#
loop_
_entity.id
_entity.type
_entity.pdbx_description
1 polymer ?
#
loop_
_entity_poly.entity_id
_entity_poly.type
_entity_poly.pdbx_seq_one_letter_code
_entity_poly.pdbx_strand_id
1 'polypeptide(L)'
;MPAFLRFIVLGACGFLLAACEKKENKRAAVAPIAGPVSEPPSVPAEPRFDPVVVHRGQILHEKVLAKTSDAKLDVWGSGFPSAKACLWIPEDDWNAFSVEDREAIITYLKAQVPDIRRNPDRYTNIPSSAPVYSRIRSNIANMRDDSYIIFTMVLEGDGRWIQKRTAAESK
;
A
#
# COMPACT_ATOMS: atom_id res chain seq x y z
N MET A 1 45.50 -19.18 9.36
CA MET A 1 46.24 -18.58 10.51
C MET A 1 46.96 -17.34 9.99
N PRO A 2 47.08 -16.20 10.71
CA PRO A 2 46.55 -15.79 12.02
C PRO A 2 45.52 -14.62 11.81
N ALA A 3 44.98 -13.84 12.76
CA ALA A 3 45.05 -13.73 14.21
C ALA A 3 43.73 -13.11 14.69
N PHE A 4 43.38 -13.47 15.92
CA PHE A 4 42.40 -12.89 16.81
C PHE A 4 42.43 -11.35 16.85
N LEU A 5 41.25 -10.72 16.97
CA LEU A 5 41.08 -9.64 17.95
C LEU A 5 39.62 -9.62 18.45
N ARG A 6 39.46 -10.07 19.70
CA ARG A 6 38.26 -9.93 20.51
C ARG A 6 38.21 -8.48 21.02
N PHE A 7 37.08 -7.80 20.85
CA PHE A 7 36.72 -6.69 21.71
C PHE A 7 35.46 -7.06 22.48
N ILE A 8 35.67 -7.30 23.77
CA ILE A 8 34.66 -7.39 24.81
C ILE A 8 34.36 -5.95 25.22
N VAL A 9 33.12 -5.50 25.05
CA VAL A 9 32.62 -4.29 25.72
C VAL A 9 31.58 -4.74 26.72
N LEU A 10 32.03 -4.90 27.96
CA LEU A 10 31.22 -4.98 29.18
C LEU A 10 30.75 -3.55 29.51
N GLY A 11 29.48 -3.26 29.22
CA GLY A 11 28.81 -2.04 29.65
C GLY A 11 27.72 -2.37 30.66
N ALA A 12 28.09 -2.40 31.94
CA ALA A 12 27.18 -2.39 33.07
C ALA A 12 26.70 -0.96 33.34
N CYS A 13 25.39 -0.77 33.49
CA CYS A 13 24.69 0.36 34.16
C CYS A 13 23.23 0.35 33.66
N GLY A 14 22.18 0.37 34.45
CA GLY A 14 22.00 0.34 35.89
C GLY A 14 20.52 0.03 36.11
N PHE A 15 20.22 -0.84 37.07
CA PHE A 15 18.87 -1.13 37.51
C PHE A 15 18.29 0.11 38.21
N LEU A 16 17.37 0.83 37.57
CA LEU A 16 16.45 1.71 38.28
C LEU A 16 15.22 0.88 38.70
N LEU A 17 15.18 0.48 39.97
CA LEU A 17 13.96 0.07 40.64
C LEU A 17 13.04 1.29 40.76
N ALA A 18 11.99 1.34 39.92
CA ALA A 18 10.86 2.22 40.18
C ALA A 18 9.90 1.52 41.15
N ALA A 19 9.68 2.17 42.30
CA ALA A 19 8.72 1.75 43.31
C ALA A 19 7.29 1.74 42.73
N CYS A 20 6.66 0.58 42.77
CA CYS A 20 5.27 0.40 42.36
C CYS A 20 4.37 0.72 43.57
N GLU A 21 3.86 1.94 43.63
CA GLU A 21 2.90 2.38 44.65
C GLU A 21 1.52 1.77 44.34
N LYS A 22 1.16 0.74 45.11
CA LYS A 22 -0.09 -0.01 44.97
C LYS A 22 -1.25 0.78 45.59
N LYS A 23 -1.86 1.69 44.81
CA LYS A 23 -3.14 2.32 45.19
C LYS A 23 -4.30 1.34 44.98
N GLU A 24 -4.82 0.78 46.05
CA GLU A 24 -6.11 0.09 46.08
C GLU A 24 -7.25 1.08 45.80
N ASN A 25 -7.67 1.14 44.54
CA ASN A 25 -8.87 1.86 44.14
C ASN A 25 -10.09 0.96 44.38
N LYS A 26 -10.83 1.23 45.46
CA LYS A 26 -12.14 0.61 45.76
C LYS A 26 -13.12 0.97 44.64
N ARG A 27 -13.27 0.08 43.65
CA ARG A 27 -14.32 0.20 42.63
C ARG A 27 -15.67 -0.14 43.28
N ALA A 28 -16.52 0.86 43.40
CA ALA A 28 -17.95 0.64 43.60
C ALA A 28 -18.49 -0.19 42.42
N ALA A 29 -19.22 -1.26 42.74
CA ALA A 29 -19.90 -2.09 41.76
C ALA A 29 -21.02 -1.26 41.11
N VAL A 30 -20.73 -0.67 39.95
CA VAL A 30 -21.74 -0.07 39.08
C VAL A 30 -22.40 -1.22 38.31
N ALA A 31 -23.70 -1.39 38.52
CA ALA A 31 -24.51 -2.38 37.80
C ALA A 31 -24.40 -2.15 36.28
N PRO A 32 -24.30 -3.21 35.47
CA PRO A 32 -24.22 -3.08 34.02
C PRO A 32 -25.53 -2.52 33.48
N ILE A 33 -25.50 -1.24 33.08
CA ILE A 33 -26.54 -0.66 32.25
C ILE A 33 -26.40 -1.33 30.89
N ALA A 34 -27.32 -2.24 30.56
CA ALA A 34 -27.45 -2.80 29.22
C ALA A 34 -27.83 -1.66 28.27
N GLY A 35 -26.80 -0.98 27.74
CA GLY A 35 -26.97 0.00 26.68
C GLY A 35 -27.58 -0.67 25.44
N PRO A 36 -28.28 0.10 24.59
CA PRO A 36 -28.82 -0.43 23.35
C PRO A 36 -27.68 -1.09 22.55
N VAL A 37 -27.89 -2.35 22.17
CA VAL A 37 -27.01 -3.10 21.28
C VAL A 37 -26.91 -2.28 20.00
N SER A 38 -25.83 -1.50 19.88
CA SER A 38 -25.58 -0.69 18.71
C SER A 38 -25.36 -1.67 17.57
N GLU A 39 -26.27 -1.67 16.61
CA GLU A 39 -26.18 -2.50 15.41
C GLU A 39 -24.79 -2.31 14.79
N PRO A 40 -24.05 -3.40 14.51
CA PRO A 40 -22.71 -3.26 13.96
C PRO A 40 -22.76 -2.41 12.70
N PRO A 41 -21.84 -1.45 12.52
CA PRO A 41 -21.87 -0.54 11.38
C PRO A 41 -21.94 -1.37 10.10
N SER A 42 -22.91 -1.06 9.25
CA SER A 42 -23.09 -1.70 7.95
C SER A 42 -21.79 -1.55 7.16
N VAL A 43 -21.10 -2.67 6.95
CA VAL A 43 -19.88 -2.69 6.15
C VAL A 43 -20.26 -2.24 4.73
N PRO A 44 -19.64 -1.19 4.19
CA PRO A 44 -19.89 -0.77 2.82
C PRO A 44 -19.66 -1.96 1.89
N ALA A 45 -20.63 -2.24 1.02
CA ALA A 45 -20.47 -3.30 0.04
C ALA A 45 -19.27 -2.96 -0.86
N GLU A 46 -18.28 -3.85 -0.93
CA GLU A 46 -17.13 -3.66 -1.80
C GLU A 46 -17.59 -3.45 -3.25
N PRO A 47 -16.94 -2.55 -4.02
CA PRO A 47 -17.26 -2.37 -5.43
C PRO A 47 -17.14 -3.71 -6.17
N ARG A 48 -18.21 -4.11 -6.84
CA ARG A 48 -18.21 -5.34 -7.64
C ARG A 48 -17.85 -5.00 -9.08
N PHE A 49 -16.64 -5.37 -9.47
CA PHE A 49 -16.18 -5.30 -10.86
C PHE A 49 -16.55 -6.60 -11.60
N ASP A 50 -16.80 -6.50 -12.91
CA ASP A 50 -17.01 -7.70 -13.75
C ASP A 50 -15.71 -8.54 -13.77
N PRO A 51 -15.74 -9.80 -13.30
CA PRO A 51 -14.54 -10.63 -13.25
C PRO A 51 -13.92 -10.90 -14.63
N VAL A 52 -14.72 -10.90 -15.71
CA VAL A 52 -14.21 -11.08 -17.08
C VAL A 52 -13.37 -9.88 -17.50
N VAL A 53 -13.85 -8.67 -17.20
CA VAL A 53 -13.13 -7.42 -17.50
C VAL A 53 -11.86 -7.30 -16.67
N VAL A 54 -11.93 -7.62 -15.37
CA VAL A 54 -10.76 -7.63 -14.47
C VAL A 54 -9.71 -8.62 -14.97
N HIS A 55 -10.11 -9.83 -15.34
CA HIS A 55 -9.18 -10.84 -15.84
C HIS A 55 -8.53 -10.44 -17.16
N ARG A 56 -9.29 -9.81 -18.07
CA ARG A 56 -8.73 -9.24 -19.32
C ARG A 56 -7.66 -8.18 -19.01
N GLY A 57 -7.96 -7.25 -18.11
CA GLY A 57 -7.00 -6.22 -17.68
C GLY A 57 -5.73 -6.80 -17.08
N GLN A 58 -5.86 -7.86 -16.26
CA GLN A 58 -4.73 -8.60 -15.71
C GLN A 58 -3.84 -9.21 -16.80
N ILE A 59 -4.43 -9.91 -17.78
CA ILE A 59 -3.67 -10.52 -18.90
C ILE A 59 -2.91 -9.45 -19.69
N LEU A 60 -3.52 -8.29 -19.93
CA LEU A 60 -2.88 -7.18 -20.63
C LEU A 60 -1.70 -6.62 -19.81
N HIS A 61 -1.88 -6.46 -18.51
CA HIS A 61 -0.81 -6.01 -17.61
C HIS A 61 0.35 -7.01 -17.55
N GLU A 62 0.07 -8.31 -17.43
CA GLU A 62 1.07 -9.38 -17.44
C GLU A 62 1.88 -9.40 -18.75
N LYS A 63 1.24 -9.15 -19.90
CA LYS A 63 1.92 -9.01 -21.20
C LYS A 63 2.89 -7.84 -21.22
N VAL A 64 2.55 -6.72 -20.59
CA VAL A 64 3.44 -5.55 -20.49
C VAL A 64 4.58 -5.85 -19.51
N LEU A 65 4.27 -6.45 -18.36
CA LEU A 65 5.26 -6.81 -17.34
C LEU A 65 6.31 -7.81 -17.87
N ALA A 66 5.91 -8.71 -18.77
CA ALA A 66 6.83 -9.62 -19.45
C ALA A 66 7.84 -8.91 -20.37
N LYS A 67 7.55 -7.69 -20.83
CA LYS A 67 8.46 -6.87 -21.65
C LYS A 67 9.39 -6.01 -20.79
N THR A 68 8.88 -5.49 -19.67
CA THR A 68 9.65 -4.65 -18.75
C THR A 68 9.17 -4.81 -17.31
N SER A 69 10.09 -5.09 -16.40
CA SER A 69 9.81 -5.18 -14.96
C SER A 69 9.39 -3.85 -14.33
N ASP A 70 9.68 -2.72 -14.99
CA ASP A 70 9.27 -1.40 -14.52
C ASP A 70 7.75 -1.18 -14.62
N ALA A 71 7.04 -2.03 -15.37
CA ALA A 71 5.59 -1.96 -15.51
C ALA A 71 4.80 -2.50 -14.30
N LYS A 72 5.39 -2.53 -13.11
CA LYS A 72 4.81 -3.14 -11.91
C LYS A 72 3.62 -2.37 -11.33
N LEU A 73 2.81 -3.10 -10.56
CA LEU A 73 1.81 -2.52 -9.65
C LEU A 73 2.50 -1.97 -8.41
N ASP A 74 2.22 -0.71 -8.06
CA ASP A 74 2.79 -0.03 -6.91
C ASP A 74 1.78 0.96 -6.30
N VAL A 75 2.17 1.73 -5.29
CA VAL A 75 1.36 2.83 -4.73
C VAL A 75 2.07 4.16 -4.94
N TRP A 76 1.42 5.05 -5.67
CA TRP A 76 1.88 6.42 -5.86
C TRP A 76 1.41 7.33 -4.73
N GLY A 77 2.24 8.32 -4.38
CA GLY A 77 1.86 9.37 -3.43
C GLY A 77 1.62 8.86 -2.01
N SER A 78 2.21 7.73 -1.61
CA SER A 78 2.02 7.12 -0.28
C SER A 78 2.44 8.01 0.90
N GLY A 79 3.28 9.03 0.65
CA GLY A 79 3.61 10.08 1.62
C GLY A 79 2.47 11.07 1.91
N PHE A 80 1.41 11.07 1.09
CA PHE A 80 0.29 12.00 1.15
C PHE A 80 -1.04 11.26 1.39
N PRO A 81 -2.07 11.93 1.93
CA PRO A 81 -3.41 11.33 2.10
C PRO A 81 -4.08 10.90 0.78
N SER A 82 -3.62 11.44 -0.35
CA SER A 82 -4.11 11.15 -1.69
C SER A 82 -3.38 9.98 -2.36
N ALA A 83 -2.96 8.97 -1.60
CA ALA A 83 -2.29 7.79 -2.14
C ALA A 83 -3.17 7.07 -3.17
N LYS A 84 -2.55 6.54 -4.24
CA LYS A 84 -3.26 5.91 -5.38
C LYS A 84 -2.60 4.60 -5.79
N ALA A 85 -3.40 3.60 -6.16
CA ALA A 85 -2.88 2.41 -6.81
C ALA A 85 -2.31 2.82 -8.18
N CYS A 86 -1.11 2.34 -8.50
CA CYS A 86 -0.34 2.86 -9.62
C CYS A 86 0.09 1.73 -10.55
N LEU A 87 -0.11 1.94 -11.86
CA LEU A 87 0.54 1.15 -12.91
C LEU A 87 1.42 2.03 -13.77
N TRP A 88 2.57 1.49 -14.14
CA TRP A 88 3.49 2.07 -15.11
C TRP A 88 3.37 1.25 -16.39
N ILE A 89 3.14 1.90 -17.53
CA ILE A 89 2.96 1.20 -18.81
C ILE A 89 3.81 1.92 -19.87
N PRO A 90 4.62 1.21 -20.69
CA PRO A 90 5.28 1.83 -21.82
C PRO A 90 4.28 2.59 -22.68
N GLU A 91 4.63 3.80 -23.10
CA GLU A 91 3.71 4.66 -23.85
C GLU A 91 3.25 4.01 -25.16
N ASP A 92 4.14 3.31 -25.85
CA ASP A 92 3.81 2.60 -27.09
C ASP A 92 2.77 1.49 -26.84
N ASP A 93 2.90 0.72 -25.76
CA ASP A 93 1.92 -0.29 -25.37
C ASP A 93 0.58 0.35 -25.01
N TRP A 94 0.59 1.43 -24.22
CA TRP A 94 -0.63 2.16 -23.86
C TRP A 94 -1.36 2.72 -25.08
N ASN A 95 -0.61 3.28 -26.04
CA ASN A 95 -1.15 3.84 -27.27
C ASN A 95 -1.66 2.76 -28.23
N ALA A 96 -1.07 1.56 -28.20
CA ALA A 96 -1.51 0.42 -29.00
C ALA A 96 -2.81 -0.24 -28.49
N PHE A 97 -3.12 -0.10 -27.19
CA PHE A 97 -4.37 -0.64 -26.64
C PHE A 97 -5.61 0.06 -27.22
N SER A 98 -6.66 -0.72 -27.45
CA SER A 98 -7.99 -0.19 -27.78
C SER A 98 -8.58 0.55 -26.57
N VAL A 99 -9.70 1.25 -26.78
CA VAL A 99 -10.42 1.91 -25.68
C VAL A 99 -10.85 0.88 -24.63
N GLU A 100 -11.40 -0.25 -25.08
CA GLU A 100 -11.89 -1.33 -24.22
C GLU A 100 -10.75 -2.00 -23.44
N ASP A 101 -9.56 -2.14 -24.04
CA ASP A 101 -8.38 -2.67 -23.36
C ASP A 101 -7.88 -1.72 -22.26
N ARG A 102 -7.87 -0.41 -22.53
CA ARG A 102 -7.52 0.61 -21.51
C ARG A 102 -8.53 0.60 -20.36
N GLU A 103 -9.81 0.50 -20.66
CA GLU A 103 -10.87 0.37 -19.64
C GLU A 103 -10.72 -0.91 -18.82
N ALA A 104 -10.37 -2.03 -19.44
CA ALA A 104 -10.10 -3.28 -18.75
C ALA A 104 -8.92 -3.16 -17.79
N ILE A 105 -7.82 -2.52 -18.20
CA ILE A 105 -6.65 -2.25 -17.33
C ILE A 105 -7.04 -1.34 -16.16
N ILE A 106 -7.80 -0.27 -16.40
CA ILE A 106 -8.27 0.63 -15.33
C ILE A 106 -9.16 -0.14 -14.34
N THR A 107 -10.06 -0.99 -14.84
CA THR A 107 -10.94 -1.81 -14.01
C THR A 107 -10.15 -2.82 -13.19
N TYR A 108 -9.16 -3.47 -13.80
CA TYR A 108 -8.23 -4.35 -13.10
C TYR A 108 -7.50 -3.61 -11.96
N LEU A 109 -6.95 -2.42 -12.23
CA LEU A 109 -6.24 -1.63 -11.23
C LEU A 109 -7.14 -1.22 -10.05
N LYS A 110 -8.37 -0.78 -10.33
CA LYS A 110 -9.36 -0.48 -9.30
C LYS A 110 -9.69 -1.71 -8.44
N ALA A 111 -9.80 -2.88 -9.05
CA ALA A 111 -10.04 -4.13 -8.35
C ALA A 111 -8.88 -4.54 -7.41
N GLN A 112 -7.67 -4.01 -7.59
CA GLN A 112 -6.54 -4.25 -6.68
C GLN A 112 -6.58 -3.38 -5.41
N VAL A 113 -7.30 -2.26 -5.43
CA VAL A 113 -7.31 -1.28 -4.32
C VAL A 113 -7.71 -1.91 -2.98
N PRO A 114 -8.76 -2.76 -2.87
CA PRO A 114 -9.09 -3.40 -1.60
C PRO A 114 -7.96 -4.28 -1.04
N ASP A 115 -7.24 -5.02 -1.89
CA ASP A 115 -6.12 -5.84 -1.44
C ASP A 115 -4.92 -5.00 -1.00
N ILE A 116 -4.61 -3.92 -1.73
CA ILE A 116 -3.59 -2.94 -1.37
C ILE A 116 -3.88 -2.33 0.01
N ARG A 117 -5.14 -1.93 0.26
CA ARG A 117 -5.58 -1.37 1.55
C ARG A 117 -5.47 -2.38 2.69
N ARG A 118 -5.78 -3.65 2.43
CA ARG A 118 -5.68 -4.73 3.43
C ARG A 118 -4.24 -5.12 3.74
N ASN A 119 -3.32 -4.94 2.78
CA ASN A 119 -1.92 -5.37 2.89
C ASN A 119 -0.94 -4.20 2.64
N PRO A 120 -1.06 -3.05 3.34
CA PRO A 120 -0.31 -1.84 3.01
C PRO A 120 1.21 -2.07 3.10
N ASP A 121 1.64 -2.95 4.02
CA ASP A 121 3.03 -3.28 4.27
C ASP A 121 3.74 -3.91 3.07
N ARG A 122 3.01 -4.57 2.16
CA ARG A 122 3.55 -5.13 0.91
C ARG A 122 3.91 -4.05 -0.12
N TYR A 123 3.32 -2.87 0.01
CA TYR A 123 3.45 -1.76 -0.93
C TYR A 123 4.27 -0.60 -0.34
N THR A 124 4.90 -0.81 0.82
CA THR A 124 5.88 0.13 1.34
C THR A 124 7.29 -0.35 1.01
N ASN A 125 8.08 0.46 0.32
CA ASN A 125 9.52 0.22 0.14
C ASN A 125 10.36 0.79 1.31
N ILE A 126 9.74 1.03 2.47
CA ILE A 126 10.37 1.70 3.60
C ILE A 126 10.44 0.74 4.80
N PRO A 127 11.56 0.66 5.53
CA PRO A 127 11.67 -0.14 6.74
C PRO A 127 10.64 0.27 7.80
N SER A 128 10.10 -0.70 8.55
CA SER A 128 9.14 -0.44 9.63
C SER A 128 9.69 0.41 10.78
N SER A 129 11.01 0.50 10.91
CA SER A 129 11.72 1.36 11.86
C SER A 129 11.81 2.83 11.45
N ALA A 130 11.48 3.18 10.20
CA ALA A 130 11.56 4.56 9.74
C ALA A 130 10.46 5.42 10.39
N PRO A 131 10.75 6.67 10.83
CA PRO A 131 9.76 7.53 11.47
C PRO A 131 8.49 7.80 10.63
N VAL A 132 8.61 7.74 9.30
CA VAL A 132 7.50 7.99 8.36
C VAL A 132 6.67 6.75 8.04
N TYR A 133 7.09 5.56 8.46
CA TYR A 133 6.48 4.29 8.07
C TYR A 133 5.01 4.20 8.50
N SER A 134 4.70 4.53 9.76
CA SER A 134 3.33 4.51 10.29
C SER A 134 2.37 5.41 9.50
N ARG A 135 2.85 6.60 9.10
CA ARG A 135 2.10 7.55 8.28
C ARG A 135 1.84 6.99 6.88
N ILE A 136 2.86 6.45 6.22
CA ILE A 136 2.74 5.86 4.88
C ILE A 136 1.79 4.68 4.88
N ARG A 137 1.97 3.74 5.82
CA ARG A 137 1.09 2.59 6.01
C ARG A 137 -0.37 3.03 6.20
N SER A 138 -0.60 4.05 7.03
CA SER A 138 -1.93 4.62 7.25
C SER A 138 -2.53 5.22 5.98
N ASN A 139 -1.75 6.00 5.21
CA ASN A 139 -2.23 6.58 3.95
C ASN A 139 -2.64 5.51 2.94
N ILE A 140 -1.88 4.41 2.84
CA ILE A 140 -2.21 3.28 1.94
C ILE A 140 -3.49 2.57 2.42
N ALA A 141 -3.62 2.28 3.71
CA ALA A 141 -4.80 1.61 4.27
C ALA A 141 -6.09 2.43 4.08
N ASN A 142 -5.97 3.77 4.06
CA ASN A 142 -7.07 4.72 3.94
C ASN A 142 -7.30 5.23 2.51
N MET A 143 -6.71 4.60 1.49
CA MET A 143 -7.04 4.91 0.10
C MET A 143 -8.55 4.79 -0.16
N ARG A 144 -9.10 5.67 -1.02
CA ARG A 144 -10.47 5.52 -1.53
C ARG A 144 -10.55 4.30 -2.45
N ASP A 145 -11.72 3.68 -2.54
CA ASP A 145 -11.96 2.48 -3.35
C ASP A 145 -11.68 2.67 -4.85
N ASP A 146 -11.82 3.90 -5.33
CA ASP A 146 -11.55 4.28 -6.71
C ASP A 146 -10.22 5.02 -6.86
N SER A 147 -9.31 4.97 -5.89
CA SER A 147 -8.03 5.70 -5.94
C SER A 147 -7.02 5.01 -6.85
N TYR A 148 -6.88 5.48 -8.09
CA TYR A 148 -5.95 4.92 -9.08
C TYR A 148 -5.25 6.00 -9.91
N ILE A 149 -4.09 5.65 -10.44
CA ILE A 149 -3.33 6.41 -11.41
C ILE A 149 -2.58 5.47 -12.37
N ILE A 150 -2.51 5.85 -13.65
CA ILE A 150 -1.71 5.15 -14.65
C ILE A 150 -0.74 6.16 -15.24
N PHE A 151 0.55 5.84 -15.19
CA PHE A 151 1.60 6.60 -15.84
C PHE A 151 2.04 5.90 -17.12
N THR A 152 2.29 6.69 -18.17
CA THR A 152 3.04 6.18 -19.32
C THR A 152 4.52 6.46 -19.13
N MET A 153 5.36 5.52 -19.57
CA MET A 153 6.81 5.64 -19.53
C MET A 153 7.45 5.49 -20.91
N VAL A 154 8.61 6.10 -21.09
CA VAL A 154 9.44 5.97 -22.31
C VAL A 154 10.84 5.54 -21.92
N LEU A 155 11.47 4.78 -22.81
CA LEU A 155 12.85 4.33 -22.64
C LEU A 155 13.79 5.43 -23.16
N GLU A 156 14.65 5.96 -22.28
CA GLU A 156 15.70 6.89 -22.70
C GLU A 156 16.89 6.15 -23.30
N GLY A 157 17.76 6.89 -24.01
CA GLY A 157 18.93 6.33 -24.69
C GLY A 157 19.97 5.67 -23.77
N ASP A 158 19.87 5.88 -22.46
CA ASP A 158 20.70 5.20 -21.45
C ASP A 158 20.08 3.88 -20.94
N GLY A 159 18.93 3.49 -21.49
CA GLY A 159 18.20 2.27 -21.13
C GLY A 159 17.31 2.39 -19.89
N ARG A 160 17.08 3.60 -19.37
CA ARG A 160 16.17 3.82 -18.23
C ARG A 160 14.76 4.16 -18.69
N TRP A 161 13.78 3.59 -18.01
CA TRP A 161 12.38 4.01 -18.14
C TRP A 161 12.14 5.27 -17.32
N ILE A 162 11.63 6.31 -17.98
CA ILE A 162 11.22 7.55 -17.31
C ILE A 162 9.72 7.75 -17.44
N GLN A 163 9.14 8.37 -16.42
CA GLN A 163 7.76 8.85 -16.49
C GLN A 163 7.64 9.91 -17.58
N LYS A 164 6.70 9.72 -18.51
CA LYS A 164 6.38 10.75 -19.53
C LYS A 164 5.17 11.59 -19.14
N ARG A 165 4.05 10.95 -18.80
CA ARG A 165 2.79 11.64 -18.45
C ARG A 165 1.84 10.75 -17.65
N THR A 166 0.81 11.37 -17.08
CA THR A 166 -0.37 10.68 -16.56
C THR A 166 -1.29 10.31 -17.73
N ALA A 167 -1.65 9.04 -17.82
CA ALA A 167 -2.52 8.48 -18.84
C ALA A 167 -4.00 8.49 -18.40
N ALA A 168 -4.24 8.10 -17.15
CA ALA A 168 -5.55 8.05 -16.52
C ALA A 168 -5.42 8.20 -15.00
N GLU A 169 -6.39 8.82 -14.36
CA GLU A 169 -6.38 9.04 -12.91
C GLU A 169 -7.82 9.22 -12.39
N SER A 170 -8.10 8.76 -11.17
CA SER A 170 -9.33 9.15 -10.48
C SER A 170 -9.26 10.58 -9.96
N LYS A 171 -10.41 11.28 -9.99
CA LYS A 171 -10.55 12.66 -9.52
C LYS A 171 -10.44 12.76 -8.00
#